data_AF-A0A7T0C044-F1
#
_entry.id   AF-A0A7T0C044-F1
#
_cell.length_a   1.000
_cell.length_b   1.000
_cell.length_c   1.000
_cell.angle_alpha   90.00
_cell.angle_beta   90.00
_cell.angle_gamma   90.00
#
_symmetry.space_group_name_H-M   'P 1'
#
loop_
_entity.id
_entity.type
_entity.pdbx_description
1 polymer ?
#
loop_
_entity_poly.entity_id
_entity_poly.type
_entity_poly.pdbx_seq_one_letter_code
_entity_poly.pdbx_strand_id
1 'polypeptide(L)'
;MGYVETHIPPKIGLMGNHQIQYFNTMALDESVPEHLFFNYWYADLALPETRDYLQRLKDLKKLPTELVIVAITTPNNDNGRYIINYGEELPKDIARIYQIKNEKNFLKRIELKFMNYWMIFKFNKDWKAFISGLYDLLSRGSPRYLLMDYGVCQTEKRLWEENSSGFPEGAQDKNMGLKGHLKQIRMSRSEGEKKLIQSFCDRERTLSYRFDGSSNSGEGRGLTINSNALTPSARDIKNGDEVEIARLMNELIDLVEDSKRKLVFLIPPVYETDRPSVVDDIFSASLEMVPEANVIDHRKKFRERQFFSSYDHPNENYFREVAKELRERKFLDGL
;
A
#
# COMPACT_ATOMS: atom_id res chain seq x y z
N MET A 1 -0.83 8.92 14.41
CA MET A 1 -1.86 7.93 14.08
C MET A 1 -1.81 7.76 12.57
N GLY A 2 -1.81 6.51 12.07
CA GLY A 2 -1.81 6.23 10.63
C GLY A 2 -3.19 6.47 10.00
N TYR A 3 -3.28 6.51 8.67
CA TYR A 3 -4.54 6.74 7.93
C TYR A 3 -5.68 5.84 8.44
N VAL A 4 -5.40 4.54 8.59
CA VAL A 4 -6.32 3.51 9.12
C VAL A 4 -6.90 3.87 10.48
N GLU A 5 -6.12 4.51 11.35
CA GLU A 5 -6.53 4.80 12.72
C GLU A 5 -7.45 6.03 12.78
N THR A 6 -7.27 6.99 11.88
CA THR A 6 -7.95 8.30 11.93
C THR A 6 -9.16 8.40 11.00
N HIS A 7 -9.26 7.58 9.97
CA HIS A 7 -10.32 7.69 8.94
C HIS A 7 -11.46 6.70 9.15
N ILE A 8 -12.64 7.07 8.65
CA ILE A 8 -13.78 6.15 8.56
C ILE A 8 -13.39 5.02 7.60
N PRO A 9 -13.76 3.74 7.87
CA PRO A 9 -13.45 2.65 6.95
C PRO A 9 -14.09 2.91 5.58
N PRO A 10 -13.36 2.70 4.47
CA PRO A 10 -13.94 2.86 3.13
C PRO A 10 -14.98 1.76 2.86
N LYS A 11 -15.81 1.93 1.83
CA LYS A 11 -16.65 0.83 1.35
C LYS A 11 -15.82 -0.28 0.70
N ILE A 12 -14.87 0.14 -0.12
CA ILE A 12 -13.96 -0.73 -0.85
C ILE A 12 -12.53 -0.51 -0.35
N GLY A 13 -11.86 -1.57 0.02
CA GLY A 13 -10.41 -1.54 0.25
C GLY A 13 -9.69 -2.41 -0.77
N LEU A 14 -8.69 -1.85 -1.42
CA LEU A 14 -7.77 -2.58 -2.29
C LEU A 14 -6.44 -2.79 -1.55
N MET A 15 -6.00 -4.02 -1.42
CA MET A 15 -4.76 -4.43 -0.76
C MET A 15 -3.85 -5.09 -1.79
N GLY A 16 -2.54 -4.90 -1.69
CA GLY A 16 -1.60 -5.56 -2.59
C GLY A 16 -0.26 -4.85 -2.63
N ASN A 17 0.60 -5.29 -3.54
CA ASN A 17 1.90 -4.70 -3.76
C ASN A 17 1.82 -3.40 -4.61
N HIS A 18 2.96 -2.83 -4.93
CA HIS A 18 3.07 -1.57 -5.67
C HIS A 18 2.55 -1.61 -7.12
N GLN A 19 2.31 -2.79 -7.69
CA GLN A 19 1.77 -2.90 -9.06
C GLN A 19 0.38 -2.28 -9.19
N ILE A 20 -0.41 -2.30 -8.12
CA ILE A 20 -1.75 -1.69 -8.08
C ILE A 20 -1.75 -0.22 -7.66
N GLN A 21 -0.59 0.42 -7.55
CA GLN A 21 -0.49 1.80 -7.07
C GLN A 21 -1.33 2.80 -7.88
N TYR A 22 -1.63 2.50 -9.16
CA TYR A 22 -2.42 3.38 -10.02
C TYR A 22 -3.93 3.11 -10.01
N PHE A 23 -4.40 2.09 -9.30
CA PHE A 23 -5.83 1.85 -9.17
C PHE A 23 -6.44 2.89 -8.23
N ASN A 24 -7.27 3.74 -8.79
CA ASN A 24 -7.90 4.88 -8.12
C ASN A 24 -9.40 4.95 -8.42
N THR A 25 -10.10 5.87 -7.77
CA THR A 25 -11.57 6.03 -7.92
C THR A 25 -12.01 6.32 -9.35
N MET A 26 -11.23 7.05 -10.15
CA MET A 26 -11.57 7.37 -11.54
C MET A 26 -11.65 6.11 -12.42
N ALA A 27 -10.89 5.06 -12.08
CA ALA A 27 -10.97 3.78 -12.77
C ALA A 27 -12.24 3.00 -12.42
N LEU A 28 -12.79 3.22 -11.21
CA LEU A 28 -14.10 2.68 -10.84
C LEU A 28 -15.18 3.44 -11.61
N ASP A 29 -15.32 4.74 -11.34
CA ASP A 29 -16.25 5.66 -11.98
C ASP A 29 -15.85 7.10 -11.60
N GLU A 30 -15.91 8.04 -12.53
CA GLU A 30 -15.59 9.45 -12.23
C GLU A 30 -16.53 10.08 -11.20
N SER A 31 -17.71 9.51 -11.00
CA SER A 31 -18.70 9.96 -10.01
C SER A 31 -18.54 9.33 -8.62
N VAL A 32 -17.71 8.30 -8.45
CA VAL A 32 -17.51 7.64 -7.15
C VAL A 32 -16.74 8.58 -6.21
N PRO A 33 -17.32 8.95 -5.04
CA PRO A 33 -16.61 9.79 -4.07
C PRO A 33 -15.35 9.11 -3.54
N GLU A 34 -14.25 9.89 -3.44
CA GLU A 34 -12.92 9.39 -3.03
C GLU A 34 -12.92 8.67 -1.67
N HIS A 35 -13.84 8.99 -0.77
CA HIS A 35 -13.90 8.37 0.56
C HIS A 35 -14.54 6.97 0.57
N LEU A 36 -15.11 6.51 -0.55
CA LEU A 36 -15.71 5.17 -0.64
C LEU A 36 -14.69 4.09 -1.00
N PHE A 37 -13.54 4.47 -1.53
CA PHE A 37 -12.48 3.55 -1.95
C PHE A 37 -11.16 3.96 -1.31
N PHE A 38 -10.37 2.98 -0.88
CA PHE A 38 -8.99 3.23 -0.49
C PHE A 38 -8.06 2.13 -0.97
N ASN A 39 -6.94 2.55 -1.54
CA ASN A 39 -5.86 1.71 -2.02
C ASN A 39 -4.76 1.64 -0.96
N TYR A 40 -4.69 0.51 -0.29
CA TYR A 40 -3.72 0.16 0.76
C TYR A 40 -2.45 -0.48 0.20
N TRP A 41 -2.12 -0.24 -1.07
CA TRP A 41 -0.92 -0.80 -1.68
C TRP A 41 0.33 -0.48 -0.86
N TYR A 42 1.21 -1.45 -0.73
CA TYR A 42 2.47 -1.28 -0.02
C TYR A 42 3.55 -2.15 -0.66
N ALA A 43 4.55 -1.49 -1.25
CA ALA A 43 5.79 -2.08 -1.74
C ALA A 43 5.62 -3.53 -2.25
N ASP A 44 6.10 -4.57 -1.58
CA ASP A 44 5.97 -5.98 -2.01
C ASP A 44 5.08 -6.84 -1.09
N LEU A 45 3.82 -6.42 -0.87
CA LEU A 45 2.87 -7.12 0.02
C LEU A 45 2.49 -8.53 -0.47
N ALA A 46 2.80 -9.56 0.34
CA ALA A 46 2.42 -10.95 0.10
C ALA A 46 1.10 -11.38 0.78
N LEU A 47 0.63 -12.61 0.53
CA LEU A 47 -0.60 -13.14 1.13
C LEU A 47 -0.57 -13.19 2.67
N PRO A 48 0.50 -13.69 3.34
CA PRO A 48 0.56 -13.68 4.80
C PRO A 48 0.52 -12.26 5.38
N GLU A 49 1.18 -11.31 4.71
CA GLU A 49 1.21 -9.91 5.14
C GLU A 49 -0.15 -9.24 4.96
N THR A 50 -0.84 -9.55 3.87
CA THR A 50 -2.22 -9.11 3.62
C THR A 50 -3.16 -9.65 4.70
N ARG A 51 -3.04 -10.93 5.07
CA ARG A 51 -3.84 -11.54 6.15
C ARG A 51 -3.60 -10.82 7.47
N ASP A 52 -2.34 -10.59 7.82
CA ASP A 52 -1.99 -9.91 9.06
C ASP A 52 -2.51 -8.46 9.09
N TYR A 53 -2.46 -7.76 7.96
CA TYR A 53 -3.03 -6.43 7.81
C TYR A 53 -4.55 -6.47 7.98
N LEU A 54 -5.27 -7.33 7.25
CA LEU A 54 -6.72 -7.44 7.38
C LEU A 54 -7.16 -7.84 8.79
N GLN A 55 -6.41 -8.73 9.47
CA GLN A 55 -6.68 -9.07 10.86
C GLN A 55 -6.54 -7.84 11.75
N ARG A 56 -5.50 -7.02 11.55
CA ARG A 56 -5.32 -5.76 12.28
C ARG A 56 -6.48 -4.79 12.03
N LEU A 57 -6.95 -4.67 10.79
CA LEU A 57 -8.13 -3.87 10.47
C LEU A 57 -9.37 -4.42 11.16
N LYS A 58 -9.56 -5.74 11.21
CA LYS A 58 -10.66 -6.40 11.92
C LYS A 58 -10.64 -6.05 13.40
N ASP A 59 -9.49 -6.18 14.05
CA ASP A 59 -9.30 -5.87 15.48
C ASP A 59 -9.61 -4.40 15.80
N LEU A 60 -9.26 -3.49 14.88
CA LEU A 60 -9.53 -2.06 15.01
C LEU A 60 -10.96 -1.66 14.62
N LYS A 61 -11.79 -2.60 14.13
CA LYS A 61 -13.10 -2.34 13.50
C LYS A 61 -12.99 -1.37 12.32
N LYS A 62 -11.94 -1.54 11.52
CA LYS A 62 -11.56 -0.71 10.37
C LYS A 62 -11.53 -1.47 9.03
N LEU A 63 -12.07 -2.68 8.96
CA LEU A 63 -12.23 -3.37 7.68
C LEU A 63 -13.11 -2.55 6.73
N PRO A 64 -12.83 -2.58 5.41
CA PRO A 64 -13.73 -2.05 4.40
C PRO A 64 -15.15 -2.58 4.60
N THR A 65 -16.16 -1.75 4.42
CA THR A 65 -17.52 -2.10 4.84
C THR A 65 -18.25 -3.04 3.89
N GLU A 66 -17.84 -3.11 2.62
CA GLU A 66 -18.55 -3.88 1.58
C GLU A 66 -17.62 -4.85 0.85
N LEU A 67 -16.49 -4.36 0.31
CA LEU A 67 -15.61 -5.13 -0.57
C LEU A 67 -14.13 -5.01 -0.17
N VAL A 68 -13.43 -6.14 -0.13
CA VAL A 68 -11.98 -6.22 -0.08
C VAL A 68 -11.48 -6.80 -1.40
N ILE A 69 -10.61 -6.08 -2.09
CA ILE A 69 -9.88 -6.58 -3.25
C ILE A 69 -8.46 -6.88 -2.79
N VAL A 70 -7.97 -8.09 -3.01
CA VAL A 70 -6.58 -8.48 -2.73
C VAL A 70 -5.88 -8.70 -4.06
N ALA A 71 -5.00 -7.79 -4.44
CA ALA A 71 -4.16 -7.95 -5.60
C ALA A 71 -2.95 -8.83 -5.26
N ILE A 72 -2.81 -9.93 -5.99
CA ILE A 72 -1.68 -10.84 -5.90
C ILE A 72 -0.80 -10.60 -7.11
N THR A 73 0.47 -10.29 -6.89
CA THR A 73 1.46 -10.16 -7.97
C THR A 73 1.40 -11.34 -8.92
N THR A 74 1.48 -11.10 -10.24
CA THR A 74 1.66 -12.21 -11.19
C THR A 74 2.88 -13.03 -10.77
N PRO A 75 2.75 -14.35 -10.59
CA PRO A 75 3.84 -15.20 -10.09
C PRO A 75 5.14 -15.07 -10.88
N ASN A 76 5.06 -14.99 -12.20
CA ASN A 76 6.24 -14.87 -13.05
C ASN A 76 6.96 -13.53 -13.00
N ASN A 77 6.34 -12.49 -12.41
CA ASN A 77 6.97 -11.18 -12.30
C ASN A 77 8.23 -11.26 -11.44
N ASP A 78 8.10 -11.91 -10.29
CA ASP A 78 9.13 -12.00 -9.26
C ASP A 78 9.45 -13.46 -8.92
N ASN A 79 9.23 -14.40 -9.84
CA ASN A 79 9.43 -15.83 -9.65
C ASN A 79 8.75 -16.41 -8.38
N GLY A 80 7.58 -15.87 -8.02
CA GLY A 80 6.78 -16.25 -6.87
C GLY A 80 7.24 -15.67 -5.53
N ARG A 81 8.25 -14.80 -5.52
CA ARG A 81 8.87 -14.27 -4.29
C ARG A 81 7.87 -13.71 -3.30
N TYR A 82 6.92 -12.91 -3.78
CA TYR A 82 5.99 -12.15 -2.96
C TYR A 82 4.59 -12.75 -2.92
N ILE A 83 4.47 -14.08 -2.95
CA ILE A 83 3.18 -14.77 -2.81
C ILE A 83 3.01 -15.29 -1.38
N ILE A 84 3.88 -16.20 -0.94
CA ILE A 84 3.80 -16.83 0.40
C ILE A 84 4.91 -16.40 1.35
N ASN A 85 5.96 -15.75 0.84
CA ASN A 85 7.04 -15.24 1.69
C ASN A 85 6.72 -13.80 2.07
N TYR A 86 6.97 -13.44 3.33
CA TYR A 86 6.89 -12.05 3.76
C TYR A 86 7.90 -11.19 2.96
N GLY A 87 7.44 -10.07 2.39
CA GLY A 87 8.31 -9.06 1.81
C GLY A 87 9.15 -8.33 2.88
N GLU A 88 8.74 -8.40 4.15
CA GLU A 88 9.31 -7.64 5.28
C GLU A 88 9.09 -6.12 5.16
N GLU A 89 8.12 -5.72 4.34
CA GLU A 89 7.87 -4.31 4.04
C GLU A 89 6.64 -3.77 4.76
N LEU A 90 5.88 -4.57 5.51
CA LEU A 90 4.75 -4.07 6.28
C LEU A 90 5.06 -2.78 7.08
N PRO A 91 4.10 -1.82 7.17
CA PRO A 91 4.21 -0.68 8.05
C PRO A 91 4.68 -1.08 9.45
N LYS A 92 5.62 -0.33 10.03
CA LYS A 92 6.34 -0.73 11.26
C LYS A 92 5.41 -1.01 12.44
N ASP A 93 4.26 -0.37 12.50
CA ASP A 93 3.22 -0.60 13.52
C ASP A 93 2.55 -1.98 13.38
N ILE A 94 2.36 -2.46 12.14
CA ILE A 94 1.88 -3.82 11.84
C ILE A 94 3.02 -4.83 12.04
N ALA A 95 4.20 -4.56 11.46
CA ALA A 95 5.38 -5.41 11.57
C ALA A 95 5.84 -5.63 13.03
N ARG A 96 5.66 -4.62 13.91
CA ARG A 96 6.01 -4.72 15.34
C ARG A 96 5.17 -5.76 16.08
N ILE A 97 3.89 -5.92 15.73
CA ILE A 97 3.01 -6.91 16.36
C ILE A 97 3.43 -8.32 15.95
N TYR A 98 3.78 -8.53 14.68
CA TYR A 98 4.29 -9.79 14.16
C TYR A 98 5.62 -10.19 14.82
N GLN A 99 6.55 -9.23 14.90
CA GLN A 99 7.83 -9.47 15.54
C GLN A 99 7.63 -9.93 17.00
N ILE A 100 6.70 -9.31 17.76
CA ILE A 100 6.39 -9.68 19.15
C ILE A 100 5.81 -11.10 19.28
N LYS A 101 5.10 -11.63 18.28
CA LYS A 101 4.60 -13.02 18.31
C LYS A 101 5.67 -14.06 17.99
N ASN A 102 6.70 -13.71 17.21
CA ASN A 102 7.80 -14.61 16.81
C ASN A 102 9.10 -14.40 17.62
N GLU A 103 8.97 -14.20 18.93
CA GLU A 103 10.07 -13.98 19.90
C GLU A 103 11.08 -15.14 19.96
N LYS A 104 12.06 -15.18 19.04
CA LYS A 104 13.30 -15.94 19.25
C LYS A 104 14.59 -15.18 19.03
N ASN A 105 14.61 -13.97 18.45
CA ASN A 105 15.87 -13.24 18.25
C ASN A 105 15.75 -11.72 18.44
N PHE A 106 15.70 -11.30 19.71
CA PHE A 106 15.85 -9.90 20.12
C PHE A 106 17.12 -9.24 19.53
N LEU A 107 18.23 -9.99 19.47
CA LEU A 107 19.51 -9.51 18.95
C LEU A 107 19.46 -9.15 17.45
N LYS A 108 18.77 -9.96 16.63
CA LYS A 108 18.62 -9.70 15.19
C LYS A 108 17.81 -8.43 14.91
N ARG A 109 16.89 -8.05 15.82
CA ARG A 109 16.16 -6.76 15.72
C ARG A 109 17.06 -5.57 16.01
N ILE A 110 17.92 -5.68 17.02
CA ILE A 110 18.88 -4.63 17.35
C ILE A 110 19.82 -4.41 16.16
N GLU A 111 20.30 -5.51 15.58
CA GLU A 111 21.16 -5.50 14.41
C GLU A 111 20.51 -4.83 13.19
N LEU A 112 19.31 -5.26 12.78
CA LEU A 112 18.60 -4.68 11.62
C LEU A 112 18.28 -3.19 11.80
N LYS A 113 17.82 -2.80 13.00
CA LYS A 113 17.57 -1.38 13.28
C LYS A 113 18.87 -0.57 13.29
N PHE A 114 19.93 -1.09 13.92
CA PHE A 114 21.24 -0.45 13.92
C PHE A 114 21.77 -0.28 12.49
N MET A 115 21.68 -1.31 11.65
CA MET A 115 22.11 -1.26 10.25
C MET A 115 21.32 -0.23 9.43
N ASN A 116 20.00 -0.13 9.63
CA ASN A 116 19.18 0.88 8.96
C ASN A 116 19.57 2.31 9.38
N TYR A 117 19.75 2.57 10.68
CA TYR A 117 20.20 3.89 11.16
C TYR A 117 21.65 4.19 10.75
N TRP A 118 22.52 3.19 10.72
CA TRP A 118 23.89 3.30 10.23
C TRP A 118 23.94 3.62 8.74
N MET A 119 23.08 3.03 7.91
CA MET A 119 22.97 3.38 6.50
C MET A 119 22.51 4.83 6.32
N ILE A 120 21.46 5.26 7.04
CA ILE A 120 21.01 6.66 7.03
C ILE A 120 22.17 7.61 7.42
N PHE A 121 22.96 7.25 8.43
CA PHE A 121 24.13 8.00 8.84
C PHE A 121 25.21 8.04 7.74
N LYS A 122 25.55 6.90 7.15
CA LYS A 122 26.59 6.78 6.11
C LYS A 122 26.24 7.61 4.86
N PHE A 123 24.97 7.64 4.46
CA PHE A 123 24.53 8.34 3.26
C PHE A 123 24.21 9.82 3.50
N ASN A 124 23.64 10.19 4.64
CA ASN A 124 23.16 11.55 4.88
C ASN A 124 24.02 12.38 5.83
N LYS A 125 25.03 11.78 6.48
CA LYS A 125 25.88 12.39 7.53
C LYS A 125 25.08 13.09 8.64
N ASP A 126 23.84 12.66 8.86
CA ASP A 126 22.94 13.28 9.82
C ASP A 126 23.07 12.63 11.20
N TRP A 127 23.97 13.20 12.01
CA TRP A 127 24.23 12.76 13.37
C TRP A 127 23.01 12.88 14.29
N LYS A 128 22.10 13.83 14.06
CA LYS A 128 20.90 14.01 14.90
C LYS A 128 19.90 12.89 14.64
N ALA A 129 19.68 12.54 13.37
CA ALA A 129 18.84 11.40 13.01
C ALA A 129 19.40 10.06 13.52
N PHE A 130 20.72 9.88 13.45
CA PHE A 130 21.39 8.68 13.99
C PHE A 130 21.25 8.57 15.51
N ILE A 131 21.56 9.64 16.26
CA ILE A 131 21.46 9.65 17.73
C ILE A 131 20.00 9.49 18.18
N SER A 132 19.06 10.16 17.50
CA SER A 132 17.63 9.98 17.78
C SER A 132 17.19 8.54 17.52
N GLY A 133 17.67 7.90 16.44
CA GLY A 133 17.41 6.49 16.16
C GLY A 133 17.99 5.54 17.20
N LEU A 134 19.17 5.85 17.74
CA LEU A 134 19.80 5.10 18.84
C LEU A 134 19.04 5.26 20.16
N TYR A 135 18.54 6.47 20.45
CA TYR A 135 17.70 6.73 21.62
C TYR A 135 16.34 6.04 21.51
N ASP A 136 15.79 5.95 20.29
CA ASP A 136 14.56 5.21 19.95
C ASP A 136 14.77 3.69 19.94
N LEU A 137 16.00 3.22 19.72
CA LEU A 137 16.41 1.82 19.88
C LEU A 137 16.41 1.40 21.35
N LEU A 138 16.84 2.30 22.24
CA LEU A 138 17.05 2.07 23.68
C LEU A 138 15.82 2.38 24.52
N SER A 139 15.01 3.37 24.12
CA SER A 139 13.70 3.60 24.70
C SER A 139 12.71 2.60 24.11
N ARG A 140 11.83 1.99 24.92
CA ARG A 140 10.77 1.09 24.41
C ARG A 140 9.72 1.79 23.52
N GLY A 141 9.99 3.06 23.15
CA GLY A 141 9.17 3.92 22.32
C GLY A 141 9.02 3.38 20.90
N SER A 142 7.86 3.66 20.30
CA SER A 142 7.58 3.28 18.93
C SER A 142 8.17 4.32 17.98
N PRO A 143 8.89 3.91 16.92
CA PRO A 143 9.11 4.79 15.81
C PRO A 143 7.75 5.05 15.18
N ARG A 144 7.20 6.25 15.41
CA ARG A 144 6.00 6.75 14.75
C ARG A 144 6.37 7.13 13.32
N TYR A 145 6.49 6.14 12.44
CA TYR A 145 6.41 6.43 11.02
C TYR A 145 4.93 6.64 10.75
N LEU A 146 4.52 7.91 10.76
CA LEU A 146 3.27 8.31 10.14
C LEU A 146 3.36 7.87 8.67
N LEU A 147 2.41 7.06 8.20
CA LEU A 147 1.78 7.38 6.92
C LEU A 147 1.30 8.83 7.08
N MET A 148 2.18 9.79 6.76
CA MET A 148 1.79 11.19 6.80
C MET A 148 0.80 11.33 5.66
N ASP A 149 -0.46 11.44 6.07
CA ASP A 149 -1.55 11.94 5.25
C ASP A 149 -1.01 13.10 4.38
N TYR A 150 -0.85 12.87 3.08
CA TYR A 150 -0.33 13.87 2.14
C TYR A 150 -1.31 15.04 2.00
N GLY A 151 -2.55 14.89 2.47
CA GLY A 151 -3.44 16.00 2.77
C GLY A 151 -2.78 17.05 3.67
N VAL A 152 -1.84 16.67 4.54
CA VAL A 152 -1.02 17.59 5.34
C VAL A 152 0.03 18.30 4.49
N CYS A 153 0.79 17.64 3.61
CA CYS A 153 1.78 18.33 2.73
C CYS A 153 1.07 19.30 1.77
N GLN A 154 -0.04 18.92 1.12
CA GLN A 154 -0.77 19.82 0.20
C GLN A 154 -1.51 20.93 0.94
N THR A 155 -2.18 20.64 2.06
CA THR A 155 -2.86 21.67 2.86
C THR A 155 -1.84 22.63 3.45
N GLU A 156 -0.68 22.17 3.92
CA GLU A 156 0.36 23.07 4.41
C GLU A 156 0.98 23.89 3.29
N LYS A 157 1.25 23.32 2.11
CA LYS A 157 1.74 24.07 0.95
C LYS A 157 0.75 25.16 0.50
N ARG A 158 -0.54 24.81 0.34
CA ARG A 158 -1.61 25.75 -0.02
C ARG A 158 -1.78 26.84 1.04
N LEU A 159 -1.80 26.48 2.32
CA LEU A 159 -1.88 27.46 3.40
C LEU A 159 -0.62 28.34 3.47
N TRP A 160 0.54 27.81 3.07
CA TRP A 160 1.78 28.58 3.02
C TRP A 160 1.74 29.58 1.87
N GLU A 161 1.29 29.18 0.68
CA GLU A 161 1.03 30.04 -0.48
C GLU A 161 -0.03 31.12 -0.17
N GLU A 162 -1.15 30.73 0.46
CA GLU A 162 -2.23 31.65 0.88
C GLU A 162 -1.80 32.64 1.98
N ASN A 163 -0.90 32.24 2.90
CA ASN A 163 -0.39 33.13 3.95
C ASN A 163 0.81 33.99 3.49
N SER A 164 1.58 33.53 2.49
CA SER A 164 2.67 34.32 1.91
C SER A 164 2.17 35.35 0.89
N SER A 165 0.91 35.24 0.42
CA SER A 165 0.22 36.29 -0.34
C SER A 165 -0.29 37.49 0.48
N GLY A 166 0.07 37.59 1.77
CA GLY A 166 -0.17 38.78 2.60
C GLY A 166 -1.61 38.92 3.06
N PHE A 167 -1.90 38.51 4.30
CA PHE A 167 -3.08 39.00 5.00
C PHE A 167 -2.80 40.44 5.50
N PRO A 168 -3.75 41.38 5.33
CA PRO A 168 -3.61 42.70 5.94
C PRO A 168 -3.55 42.53 7.46
N GLU A 169 -2.47 43.03 8.07
CA GLU A 169 -2.34 43.09 9.53
C GLU A 169 -3.53 43.86 10.11
N GLY A 170 -4.41 43.17 10.87
CA GLY A 170 -5.47 43.85 11.62
C GLY A 170 -6.77 43.10 11.89
N ALA A 171 -7.06 41.96 11.24
CA ALA A 171 -8.33 41.26 11.46
C ALA A 171 -8.25 40.27 12.65
N GLN A 172 -8.44 40.77 13.88
CA GLN A 172 -8.75 39.91 15.03
C GLN A 172 -10.24 39.55 15.01
N ASP A 173 -10.58 38.40 14.43
CA ASP A 173 -11.93 37.87 14.51
C ASP A 173 -12.13 37.12 15.85
N LYS A 174 -13.02 37.63 16.71
CA LYS A 174 -13.26 37.13 18.08
C LYS A 174 -14.16 35.88 18.12
N ASN A 175 -14.58 35.34 16.98
CA ASN A 175 -15.42 34.14 16.90
C ASN A 175 -14.75 32.99 16.13
N MET A 176 -13.62 32.50 16.63
CA MET A 176 -12.98 31.30 16.07
C MET A 176 -13.67 30.02 16.59
N GLY A 177 -14.58 29.47 15.77
CA GLY A 177 -15.07 28.09 15.94
C GLY A 177 -13.97 27.03 15.79
N LEU A 178 -14.32 25.75 15.82
CA LEU A 178 -13.39 24.60 15.79
C LEU A 178 -12.33 24.67 14.67
N LYS A 179 -12.67 25.26 13.51
CA LYS A 179 -11.73 25.54 12.40
C LYS A 179 -10.63 26.55 12.76
N GLY A 180 -10.95 27.56 13.58
CA GLY A 180 -9.98 28.55 14.06
C GLY A 180 -9.03 27.98 15.12
N HIS A 181 -9.53 27.13 16.01
CA HIS A 181 -8.68 26.42 16.99
C HIS A 181 -7.69 25.46 16.31
N LEU A 182 -8.10 24.71 15.28
CA LEU A 182 -7.21 23.86 14.50
C LEU A 182 -6.16 24.66 13.70
N LYS A 183 -6.51 25.86 13.24
CA LYS A 183 -5.57 26.79 12.58
C LYS A 183 -4.50 27.30 13.56
N GLN A 184 -4.89 27.60 14.81
CA GLN A 184 -3.98 28.10 15.85
C GLN A 184 -3.01 27.02 16.38
N ILE A 185 -3.47 25.78 16.55
CA ILE A 185 -2.63 24.63 16.93
C ILE A 185 -1.63 24.26 15.82
N ARG A 186 -1.96 24.50 14.54
CA ARG A 186 -1.00 24.31 13.42
C ARG A 186 0.01 25.45 13.29
N MET A 187 -0.35 26.66 13.70
CA MET A 187 0.54 27.83 13.69
C MET A 187 1.61 27.83 14.80
N SER A 188 1.48 26.96 15.83
CA SER A 188 2.46 26.85 16.92
C SER A 188 3.66 25.95 16.61
N ARG A 189 3.79 25.43 15.38
CA ARG A 189 4.96 24.65 14.97
C ARG A 189 6.19 25.55 14.85
N SER A 190 7.30 25.11 15.42
CA SER A 190 8.57 25.82 15.34
C SER A 190 9.07 25.89 13.90
N GLU A 191 9.85 26.92 13.57
CA GLU A 191 10.45 27.08 12.24
C GLU A 191 11.32 25.86 11.85
N GLY A 192 11.89 25.16 12.84
CA GLY A 192 12.61 23.90 12.64
C GLY A 192 11.71 22.74 12.20
N GLU A 193 10.52 22.60 12.80
CA GLU A 193 9.55 21.57 12.40
C GLU A 193 8.99 21.83 11.00
N LYS A 194 8.72 23.10 10.66
CA LYS A 194 8.27 23.49 9.31
C LYS A 194 9.32 23.16 8.26
N LYS A 195 10.59 23.50 8.50
CA LYS A 195 11.70 23.15 7.60
C LYS A 195 11.92 21.65 7.48
N LEU A 196 11.70 20.89 8.56
CA LEU A 196 11.79 19.43 8.52
C LEU A 196 10.69 18.83 7.64
N ILE A 197 9.43 19.26 7.83
CA ILE A 197 8.28 18.84 7.01
C ILE A 197 8.51 19.22 5.55
N GLN A 198 8.94 20.46 5.27
CA GLN A 198 9.25 20.92 3.93
C GLN A 198 10.37 20.10 3.30
N SER A 199 11.47 19.85 4.04
CA SER A 199 12.57 19.01 3.55
C SER A 199 12.15 17.55 3.31
N PHE A 200 11.16 17.05 4.05
CA PHE A 200 10.58 15.73 3.86
C PHE A 200 9.72 15.71 2.58
N CYS A 201 8.82 16.68 2.40
CA CYS A 201 8.01 16.81 1.19
C CYS A 201 8.89 17.13 -0.06
N ASP A 202 10.07 17.76 0.09
CA ASP A 202 10.97 18.15 -1.01
C ASP A 202 12.05 17.11 -1.38
N ARG A 203 12.63 16.38 -0.41
CA ARG A 203 13.70 15.37 -0.66
C ARG A 203 13.16 14.08 -1.22
N GLU A 204 11.98 13.73 -0.77
CA GLU A 204 11.28 12.57 -1.27
C GLU A 204 10.62 13.11 -2.55
N ARG A 205 11.22 12.84 -3.73
CA ARG A 205 10.69 13.20 -5.08
C ARG A 205 9.40 12.42 -5.36
N THR A 206 8.42 12.70 -4.52
CA THR A 206 7.62 11.72 -3.78
C THR A 206 6.56 11.08 -4.63
N LEU A 207 6.33 9.78 -4.44
CA LEU A 207 5.05 9.15 -4.74
C LEU A 207 3.96 10.07 -4.18
N SER A 208 3.26 10.78 -5.07
CA SER A 208 2.20 11.70 -4.66
C SER A 208 0.95 10.88 -4.46
N TYR A 209 0.55 10.66 -3.21
CA TYR A 209 -0.65 9.88 -2.92
C TYR A 209 -1.90 10.76 -3.07
N ARG A 210 -2.93 10.21 -3.72
CA ARG A 210 -4.29 10.76 -3.74
C ARG A 210 -4.99 10.44 -2.42
N PHE A 211 -6.13 11.08 -2.15
CA PHE A 211 -6.90 10.83 -0.92
C PHE A 211 -7.42 9.39 -0.81
N ASP A 212 -7.55 8.73 -1.95
CA ASP A 212 -7.95 7.33 -2.06
C ASP A 212 -6.76 6.36 -1.94
N GLY A 213 -5.56 6.84 -1.56
CA GLY A 213 -4.37 6.01 -1.35
C GLY A 213 -3.60 5.64 -2.61
N SER A 214 -4.13 5.91 -3.80
CA SER A 214 -3.43 5.65 -5.06
C SER A 214 -2.30 6.63 -5.34
N SER A 215 -1.36 6.26 -6.19
CA SER A 215 -0.25 7.09 -6.65
C SER A 215 -0.65 7.96 -7.84
N ASN A 216 -0.23 9.22 -7.82
CA ASN A 216 -0.38 10.18 -8.91
C ASN A 216 0.95 10.42 -9.66
N SER A 217 2.04 9.77 -9.23
CA SER A 217 3.31 9.82 -9.96
C SER A 217 3.32 8.77 -11.06
N GLY A 218 3.09 9.18 -12.30
CA GLY A 218 3.37 8.32 -13.45
C GLY A 218 4.84 7.87 -13.42
N GLU A 219 5.08 6.58 -13.65
CA GLU A 219 6.44 6.08 -13.77
C GLU A 219 7.12 6.74 -14.98
N GLY A 220 8.16 7.53 -14.73
CA GLY A 220 8.98 8.13 -15.78
C GLY A 220 9.86 7.13 -16.54
N ARG A 221 9.75 5.84 -16.22
CA ARG A 221 10.47 4.76 -16.91
C ARG A 221 9.64 4.37 -18.12
N GLY A 222 10.20 4.49 -19.32
CA GLY A 222 9.51 4.05 -20.54
C GLY A 222 9.15 2.56 -20.46
N LEU A 223 8.03 2.18 -21.07
CA LEU A 223 7.53 0.81 -21.07
C LEU A 223 8.55 -0.17 -21.66
N THR A 224 9.02 -1.11 -20.84
CA THR A 224 9.86 -2.25 -21.21
C THR A 224 9.07 -3.54 -21.13
N ILE A 225 9.48 -4.59 -21.84
CA ILE A 225 8.90 -5.93 -21.71
C ILE A 225 9.53 -6.63 -20.50
N ASN A 226 8.74 -7.37 -19.71
CA ASN A 226 9.30 -8.22 -18.66
C ASN A 226 10.20 -9.29 -19.28
N SER A 227 11.48 -9.26 -18.89
CA SER A 227 12.50 -10.20 -19.34
C SER A 227 13.18 -10.93 -18.18
N ASN A 228 12.56 -10.90 -17.00
CA ASN A 228 13.05 -11.59 -15.80
C ASN A 228 13.25 -13.07 -16.09
N ALA A 229 14.38 -13.62 -15.65
CA ALA A 229 14.74 -15.00 -15.92
C ALA A 229 13.86 -15.95 -15.09
N LEU A 230 13.11 -16.82 -15.76
CA LEU A 230 12.22 -17.83 -15.14
C LEU A 230 12.96 -19.15 -14.91
N THR A 231 14.19 -19.10 -14.39
CA THR A 231 15.01 -20.30 -14.22
C THR A 231 14.53 -21.11 -13.01
N PRO A 232 14.60 -22.45 -13.06
CA PRO A 232 14.18 -23.29 -11.93
C PRO A 232 14.86 -22.95 -10.60
N SER A 233 16.09 -22.42 -10.64
CA SER A 233 16.90 -22.03 -9.48
C SER A 233 16.55 -20.66 -8.91
N ALA A 234 15.86 -19.80 -9.65
CA ALA A 234 15.46 -18.46 -9.22
C ALA A 234 14.04 -18.43 -8.64
N ARG A 235 13.37 -19.59 -8.52
CA ARG A 235 12.01 -19.70 -8.00
C ARG A 235 11.98 -19.66 -6.48
N ASP A 236 11.10 -18.84 -5.95
CA ASP A 236 10.82 -18.74 -4.53
C ASP A 236 9.63 -19.63 -4.10
N ILE A 237 8.83 -20.10 -5.05
CA ILE A 237 7.79 -21.12 -4.83
C ILE A 237 8.14 -22.45 -5.52
N LYS A 238 7.72 -23.56 -4.93
CA LYS A 238 8.04 -24.93 -5.29
C LYS A 238 6.77 -25.78 -5.37
N ASN A 239 6.87 -26.94 -6.01
CA ASN A 239 5.77 -27.91 -6.00
C ASN A 239 5.42 -28.29 -4.55
N GLY A 240 4.14 -28.33 -4.24
CA GLY A 240 3.58 -28.45 -2.90
C GLY A 240 3.14 -27.11 -2.30
N ASP A 241 3.72 -25.98 -2.72
CA ASP A 241 3.35 -24.65 -2.22
C ASP A 241 1.96 -24.22 -2.71
N GLU A 242 1.41 -24.85 -3.77
CA GLU A 242 0.04 -24.62 -4.22
C GLU A 242 -1.00 -24.83 -3.10
N VAL A 243 -0.74 -25.76 -2.19
CA VAL A 243 -1.61 -26.03 -1.03
C VAL A 243 -1.52 -24.88 -0.02
N GLU A 244 -0.33 -24.36 0.24
CA GLU A 244 -0.13 -23.24 1.17
C GLU A 244 -0.71 -21.93 0.62
N ILE A 245 -0.55 -21.67 -0.68
CA ILE A 245 -1.15 -20.54 -1.36
C ILE A 245 -2.68 -20.60 -1.22
N ALA A 246 -3.29 -21.74 -1.57
CA ALA A 246 -4.73 -21.94 -1.46
C ALA A 246 -5.23 -21.82 -0.02
N ARG A 247 -4.47 -22.36 0.95
CA ARG A 247 -4.78 -22.23 2.38
C ARG A 247 -4.82 -20.77 2.81
N LEU A 248 -3.83 -19.96 2.45
CA LEU A 248 -3.78 -18.53 2.77
C LEU A 248 -4.91 -17.73 2.10
N MET A 249 -5.23 -18.05 0.84
CA MET A 249 -6.37 -17.42 0.15
C MET A 249 -7.69 -17.75 0.83
N ASN A 250 -7.92 -19.00 1.24
CA ASN A 250 -9.11 -19.39 1.99
C ASN A 250 -9.16 -18.75 3.38
N GLU A 251 -8.03 -18.63 4.10
CA GLU A 251 -7.97 -17.89 5.38
C GLU A 251 -8.41 -16.43 5.21
N LEU A 252 -8.01 -15.77 4.11
CA LEU A 252 -8.40 -14.40 3.80
C LEU A 252 -9.90 -14.29 3.49
N ILE A 253 -10.46 -15.23 2.73
CA ILE A 253 -11.89 -15.32 2.46
C ILE A 253 -12.64 -15.41 3.79
N ASP A 254 -12.32 -16.41 4.62
CA ASP A 254 -12.97 -16.64 5.92
C ASP A 254 -12.89 -15.38 6.81
N LEU A 255 -11.71 -14.76 6.87
CA LEU A 255 -11.47 -13.57 7.68
C LEU A 255 -12.42 -12.40 7.35
N VAL A 256 -12.73 -12.22 6.05
CA VAL A 256 -13.55 -11.12 5.52
C VAL A 256 -15.03 -11.48 5.41
N GLU A 257 -15.37 -12.69 4.98
CA GLU A 257 -16.76 -13.10 4.73
C GLU A 257 -17.54 -13.43 6.01
N ASP A 258 -16.86 -13.83 7.09
CA ASP A 258 -17.41 -13.90 8.47
C ASP A 258 -18.19 -12.64 8.88
N SER A 259 -17.85 -11.54 8.22
CA SER A 259 -18.31 -10.20 8.48
C SER A 259 -19.38 -9.70 7.51
N LYS A 260 -19.94 -10.58 6.66
CA LYS A 260 -20.90 -10.27 5.58
C LYS A 260 -20.33 -9.30 4.52
N ARG A 261 -19.01 -9.28 4.37
CA ARG A 261 -18.28 -8.51 3.36
C ARG A 261 -17.90 -9.45 2.22
N LYS A 262 -17.61 -8.92 1.04
CA LYS A 262 -17.11 -9.70 -0.10
C LYS A 262 -15.59 -9.60 -0.17
N LEU A 263 -14.92 -10.67 -0.60
CA LEU A 263 -13.50 -10.64 -0.96
C LEU A 263 -13.32 -11.12 -2.40
N VAL A 264 -12.43 -10.47 -3.15
CA VAL A 264 -12.00 -10.94 -4.47
C VAL A 264 -10.50 -10.80 -4.61
N PHE A 265 -9.86 -11.84 -5.13
CA PHE A 265 -8.47 -11.85 -5.55
C PHE A 265 -8.36 -11.35 -6.98
N LEU A 266 -7.50 -10.36 -7.19
CA LEU A 266 -7.14 -9.84 -8.50
C LEU A 266 -5.71 -10.26 -8.82
N ILE A 267 -5.50 -11.01 -9.89
CA ILE A 267 -4.16 -11.33 -10.37
C ILE A 267 -3.96 -10.51 -11.65
N PRO A 268 -3.28 -9.34 -11.58
CA PRO A 268 -3.11 -8.46 -12.73
C PRO A 268 -2.24 -9.12 -13.79
N PRO A 269 -2.23 -8.63 -15.04
CA PRO A 269 -1.27 -9.07 -16.04
C PRO A 269 0.10 -8.42 -15.83
N VAL A 270 1.10 -8.96 -16.53
CA VAL A 270 2.41 -8.35 -16.75
C VAL A 270 2.57 -8.12 -18.24
N TYR A 271 3.19 -7.01 -18.63
CA TYR A 271 3.53 -6.74 -20.01
C TYR A 271 4.75 -7.57 -20.43
N GLU A 272 4.46 -8.75 -20.98
CA GLU A 272 5.44 -9.74 -21.40
C GLU A 272 5.01 -10.45 -22.68
N THR A 273 5.95 -11.17 -23.28
CA THR A 273 5.63 -12.16 -24.32
C THR A 273 5.21 -13.48 -23.67
N ASP A 274 4.28 -14.20 -24.29
CA ASP A 274 3.89 -15.55 -23.86
C ASP A 274 5.12 -16.45 -23.70
N ARG A 275 5.31 -16.96 -22.48
CA ARG A 275 6.42 -17.85 -22.14
C ARG A 275 6.02 -18.84 -21.05
N PRO A 276 6.54 -20.08 -21.08
CA PRO A 276 6.29 -21.05 -20.02
C PRO A 276 6.83 -20.58 -18.68
N SER A 277 6.10 -20.88 -17.61
CA SER A 277 6.41 -20.40 -16.27
C SER A 277 5.96 -21.44 -15.24
N VAL A 278 6.92 -22.15 -14.64
CA VAL A 278 6.58 -23.18 -13.64
C VAL A 278 5.93 -22.56 -12.40
N VAL A 279 6.27 -21.30 -12.09
CA VAL A 279 5.64 -20.58 -10.98
C VAL A 279 4.18 -20.23 -11.29
N ASP A 280 3.85 -19.94 -12.56
CA ASP A 280 2.45 -19.79 -12.97
C ASP A 280 1.69 -21.11 -12.92
N ASP A 281 2.34 -22.23 -13.26
CA ASP A 281 1.74 -23.56 -13.20
C ASP A 281 1.40 -23.93 -11.74
N ILE A 282 2.35 -23.76 -10.82
CA ILE A 282 2.14 -23.97 -9.36
C ILE A 282 1.00 -23.08 -8.86
N PHE A 283 1.03 -21.78 -9.21
CA PHE A 283 -0.02 -20.87 -8.78
C PHE A 283 -1.39 -21.24 -9.39
N SER A 284 -1.45 -21.70 -10.65
CA SER A 284 -2.70 -22.15 -11.27
C SER A 284 -3.30 -23.35 -10.55
N ALA A 285 -2.46 -24.31 -10.13
CA ALA A 285 -2.91 -25.44 -9.31
C ALA A 285 -3.50 -24.98 -7.96
N SER A 286 -3.01 -23.88 -7.39
CA SER A 286 -3.59 -23.30 -6.17
C SER A 286 -5.00 -22.73 -6.38
N LEU A 287 -5.26 -22.13 -7.55
CA LEU A 287 -6.56 -21.54 -7.86
C LEU A 287 -7.66 -22.58 -8.02
N GLU A 288 -7.32 -23.82 -8.38
CA GLU A 288 -8.27 -24.95 -8.43
C GLU A 288 -8.83 -25.32 -7.03
N MET A 289 -8.14 -24.90 -5.96
CA MET A 289 -8.51 -25.14 -4.55
C MET A 289 -9.18 -23.93 -3.89
N VAL A 290 -9.45 -22.87 -4.65
CA VAL A 290 -10.07 -21.62 -4.17
C VAL A 290 -11.40 -21.42 -4.91
N PRO A 291 -12.47 -20.92 -4.25
CA PRO A 291 -13.73 -20.65 -4.94
C PRO A 291 -13.55 -19.69 -6.12
N GLU A 292 -13.94 -20.14 -7.32
CA GLU A 292 -13.79 -19.38 -8.58
C GLU A 292 -14.45 -18.00 -8.52
N ALA A 293 -15.57 -17.88 -7.80
CA ALA A 293 -16.29 -16.63 -7.62
C ALA A 293 -15.41 -15.52 -7.01
N ASN A 294 -14.43 -15.88 -6.19
CA ASN A 294 -13.52 -14.96 -5.52
C ASN A 294 -12.26 -14.67 -6.34
N VAL A 295 -12.12 -15.14 -7.59
CA VAL A 295 -10.88 -14.99 -8.37
C VAL A 295 -11.11 -14.29 -9.72
N ILE A 296 -10.33 -13.24 -9.95
CA ILE A 296 -10.17 -12.55 -11.24
C ILE A 296 -8.72 -12.75 -11.69
N ASP A 297 -8.49 -13.77 -12.53
CA ASP A 297 -7.17 -14.08 -13.09
C ASP A 297 -7.01 -13.43 -14.48
N HIS A 298 -6.23 -12.35 -14.52
CA HIS A 298 -5.92 -11.62 -15.75
C HIS A 298 -4.53 -11.92 -16.29
N ARG A 299 -3.79 -12.89 -15.76
CA ARG A 299 -2.42 -13.17 -16.21
C ARG A 299 -2.32 -13.36 -17.72
N LYS A 300 -3.34 -13.95 -18.35
CA LYS A 300 -3.41 -14.21 -19.80
C LYS A 300 -4.30 -13.23 -20.59
N LYS A 301 -4.74 -12.12 -19.97
CA LYS A 301 -5.57 -11.08 -20.60
C LYS A 301 -4.85 -9.73 -20.55
N PHE A 302 -5.31 -8.76 -21.34
CA PHE A 302 -4.88 -7.36 -21.26
C PHE A 302 -3.34 -7.17 -21.34
N ARG A 303 -2.65 -7.96 -22.17
CA ARG A 303 -1.18 -7.92 -22.35
C ARG A 303 -0.73 -6.85 -23.35
N GLU A 304 -1.66 -6.08 -23.90
CA GLU A 304 -1.38 -5.03 -24.85
C GLU A 304 -0.77 -3.80 -24.18
N ARG A 305 0.16 -3.14 -24.88
CA ARG A 305 0.87 -1.92 -24.41
C ARG A 305 -0.02 -0.86 -23.78
N GLN A 306 -1.26 -0.68 -24.28
CA GLN A 306 -2.18 0.36 -23.82
C GLN A 306 -2.64 0.18 -22.36
N PHE A 307 -2.42 -0.99 -21.76
CA PHE A 307 -2.83 -1.35 -20.41
C PHE A 307 -1.73 -1.14 -19.36
N PHE A 308 -0.54 -0.65 -19.76
CA PHE A 308 0.63 -0.57 -18.89
C PHE A 308 1.30 0.81 -18.89
N SER A 309 1.83 1.17 -17.74
CA SER A 309 2.77 2.27 -17.55
C SER A 309 4.22 1.77 -17.66
N SER A 310 4.48 0.58 -17.10
CA SER A 310 5.75 -0.17 -17.22
C SER A 310 5.47 -1.68 -17.21
N TYR A 311 6.51 -2.53 -17.17
CA TYR A 311 6.32 -3.97 -17.42
C TYR A 311 5.39 -4.65 -16.40
N ASP A 312 5.42 -4.19 -15.16
CA ASP A 312 4.69 -4.73 -14.01
C ASP A 312 3.65 -3.77 -13.43
N HIS A 313 3.52 -2.58 -14.01
CA HIS A 313 2.56 -1.57 -13.56
C HIS A 313 1.44 -1.38 -14.59
N PRO A 314 0.28 -2.01 -14.39
CA PRO A 314 -0.91 -1.67 -15.12
C PRO A 314 -1.30 -0.20 -14.94
N ASN A 315 -1.91 0.39 -15.96
CA ASN A 315 -2.36 1.77 -15.95
C ASN A 315 -3.89 1.88 -15.76
N GLU A 316 -4.41 3.10 -15.81
CA GLU A 316 -5.82 3.37 -15.61
C GLU A 316 -6.75 2.63 -16.60
N ASN A 317 -6.32 2.42 -17.86
CA ASN A 317 -7.12 1.70 -18.83
C ASN A 317 -7.37 0.25 -18.39
N TYR A 318 -6.36 -0.39 -17.81
CA TYR A 318 -6.51 -1.74 -17.26
C TYR A 318 -7.48 -1.75 -16.08
N PHE A 319 -7.32 -0.80 -15.16
CA PHE A 319 -8.18 -0.74 -13.98
C PHE A 319 -9.64 -0.42 -14.30
N ARG A 320 -9.92 0.28 -15.42
CA ARG A 320 -11.28 0.43 -15.96
C ARG A 320 -11.89 -0.89 -16.41
N GLU A 321 -11.11 -1.78 -17.03
CA GLU A 321 -11.56 -3.14 -17.38
C GLU A 321 -11.79 -4.01 -16.13
N VAL A 322 -10.91 -3.89 -15.12
CA VAL A 322 -11.14 -4.54 -13.81
C VAL A 322 -12.44 -4.06 -13.17
N ALA A 323 -12.69 -2.75 -13.15
CA ALA A 323 -13.91 -2.18 -12.59
C ALA A 323 -15.17 -2.64 -13.33
N LYS A 324 -15.09 -2.81 -14.65
CA LYS A 324 -16.17 -3.38 -15.45
C LYS A 324 -16.46 -4.83 -15.06
N GLU A 325 -15.43 -5.67 -14.97
CA GLU A 325 -15.61 -7.07 -14.56
C GLU A 325 -16.14 -7.20 -13.12
N LEU A 326 -15.69 -6.35 -12.19
CA LEU A 326 -16.22 -6.30 -10.83
C LEU A 326 -17.72 -5.97 -10.79
N ARG A 327 -18.21 -5.09 -11.67
CA ARG A 327 -19.65 -4.80 -11.81
C ARG A 327 -20.41 -5.99 -12.41
N GLU A 328 -19.88 -6.59 -13.48
CA GLU A 328 -20.50 -7.76 -14.12
C GLU A 328 -20.66 -8.93 -13.14
N ARG A 329 -19.68 -9.10 -12.25
CA ARG A 329 -19.69 -10.08 -11.17
C ARG A 329 -20.41 -9.62 -9.90
N LYS A 330 -21.06 -8.45 -9.91
CA LYS A 330 -21.85 -7.90 -8.79
C LYS A 330 -21.07 -7.64 -7.50
N PHE A 331 -19.77 -7.39 -7.60
CA PHE A 331 -18.97 -6.95 -6.45
C PHE A 331 -19.19 -5.48 -6.10
N LEU A 332 -19.62 -4.68 -7.07
CA LEU A 332 -19.84 -3.23 -6.94
C LEU A 332 -21.32 -2.84 -6.92
N ASP A 333 -22.24 -3.79 -6.70
CA ASP A 333 -23.67 -3.50 -6.57
C ASP A 333 -23.92 -2.53 -5.39
N GLY A 334 -24.48 -1.35 -5.66
CA GLY A 334 -24.78 -0.34 -4.64
C GLY A 334 -23.73 0.78 -4.49
N LEU A 335 -22.73 0.79 -5.36
CA LEU A 335 -21.99 1.97 -5.80
C LEU A 335 -22.62 2.49 -7.09
#